data_AF-A0AAU5L9K4-F1
#
_entry.id   AF-A0AAU5L9K4-F1
#
_cell.length_a   1.000
_cell.length_b   1.000
_cell.length_c   1.000
_cell.angle_alpha   90.00
_cell.angle_beta   90.00
_cell.angle_gamma   90.00
#
_symmetry.space_group_name_H-M   'P 1'
#
loop_
_entity.id
_entity.type
_entity.pdbx_description
1 polymer ?
#
loop_
_entity_poly.entity_id
_entity_poly.type
_entity_poly.pdbx_seq_one_letter_code
_entity_poly.pdbx_strand_id
1 'polypeptide(L)'
;MAGLPRAAWQRVRTDAFGADPRGERLARIHRSPQFADGAFRNPLPTRRLVYERSPLEMTRAQLTADKTRRVPTAAVPLHRLLPVDLARPPASGLRLSWLGHATVLAEIGGRRVLFDPVWGERCSPFGWTGPKRLHPVPLPLAELGPVDVVVVSHDHYDHLEMAAVRALSATGAVFAVPLGVGAHLEHWGVPADRIVELDWWESAEVAGLTLTATPARHYCSRGPRTSALFLWASWVVSGGGHRLFHSGDTGYFPGFAEIGRRFGPFDATMMQVGAYSDFWPEVHMTPEEGVRAHLDLGGELLLPIHWCTFNLAPHPWEEPAERVVAAAQALGARLAVPRPGKPFEPADPPAPRLWWRAVAALPRDDRELLVPDGLAGAAGHPPVRPQGAAEDDGVPV
;
A
#
# COMPACT_ATOMS: atom_id res chain seq x y z
N MET A 1 -3.09 8.06 -27.45
CA MET A 1 -4.44 8.68 -27.42
C MET A 1 -4.40 10.06 -26.73
N ALA A 2 -3.72 11.04 -27.33
CA ALA A 2 -3.77 12.44 -26.88
C ALA A 2 -4.34 13.25 -28.04
N GLY A 3 -5.59 13.71 -27.92
CA GLY A 3 -6.23 14.45 -29.02
C GLY A 3 -7.76 14.56 -28.99
N LEU A 4 -8.46 13.92 -28.07
CA LEU A 4 -9.92 14.09 -27.98
C LEU A 4 -10.27 15.49 -27.42
N PRO A 5 -11.14 16.27 -28.09
CA PRO A 5 -11.63 17.55 -27.57
C PRO A 5 -12.28 17.37 -26.19
N ARG A 6 -12.19 18.39 -25.31
CA ARG A 6 -12.79 18.39 -23.96
C ARG A 6 -14.27 17.96 -23.96
N ALA A 7 -15.03 18.36 -24.99
CA ALA A 7 -16.43 18.00 -25.19
C ALA A 7 -16.65 16.51 -25.57
N ALA A 8 -15.70 15.87 -26.25
CA ALA A 8 -15.75 14.43 -26.51
C ALA A 8 -15.36 13.62 -25.26
N TRP A 9 -14.40 14.11 -24.47
CA TRP A 9 -14.02 13.51 -23.19
C TRP A 9 -15.17 13.49 -22.17
N GLN A 10 -15.98 14.55 -22.11
CA GLN A 10 -17.16 14.59 -21.25
C GLN A 10 -18.21 13.53 -21.59
N ARG A 11 -18.28 13.06 -22.85
CA ARG A 11 -19.22 12.01 -23.27
C ARG A 11 -18.80 10.60 -22.89
N VAL A 12 -17.52 10.39 -22.54
CA VAL A 12 -16.96 9.08 -22.15
C VAL A 12 -16.72 8.99 -20.63
N ARG A 13 -16.93 10.09 -19.90
CA ARG A 13 -16.77 10.14 -18.44
C ARG A 13 -17.94 9.39 -17.78
N THR A 14 -17.66 8.20 -17.25
CA THR A 14 -18.57 7.44 -16.40
C THR A 14 -18.49 7.93 -14.95
N ASP A 15 -19.45 7.53 -14.09
CA ASP A 15 -19.41 7.83 -12.65
C ASP A 15 -18.10 7.37 -11.99
N ALA A 16 -17.49 6.30 -12.50
CA ALA A 16 -16.24 5.76 -11.98
C ALA A 16 -15.07 6.75 -12.02
N PHE A 17 -15.13 7.82 -12.83
CA PHE A 17 -14.13 8.89 -12.83
C PHE A 17 -14.20 9.80 -11.59
N GLY A 18 -15.28 9.74 -10.81
CA GLY A 18 -15.47 10.59 -9.63
C GLY A 18 -15.77 12.05 -9.97
N ALA A 19 -15.80 12.91 -8.95
CA ALA A 19 -16.03 14.34 -9.07
C ALA A 19 -14.86 15.19 -8.56
N ASP A 20 -14.76 16.42 -9.05
CA ASP A 20 -13.76 17.40 -8.61
C ASP A 20 -14.19 18.06 -7.29
N PRO A 21 -13.25 18.47 -6.41
CA PRO A 21 -13.57 19.14 -5.15
C PRO A 21 -14.21 20.51 -5.40
N ARG A 22 -15.15 20.90 -4.54
CA ARG A 22 -15.86 22.20 -4.59
C ARG A 22 -16.11 22.73 -3.19
N GLY A 23 -16.56 23.98 -3.10
CA GLY A 23 -17.01 24.58 -1.84
C GLY A 23 -15.92 24.60 -0.76
N GLU A 24 -16.29 24.22 0.47
CA GLU A 24 -15.40 24.21 1.64
C GLU A 24 -14.17 23.33 1.42
N ARG A 25 -14.34 22.13 0.85
CA ARG A 25 -13.23 21.21 0.54
C ARG A 25 -12.20 21.84 -0.39
N LEU A 26 -12.64 22.52 -1.46
CA LEU A 26 -11.74 23.23 -2.36
C LEU A 26 -11.02 24.39 -1.66
N ALA A 27 -11.73 25.11 -0.80
CA ALA A 27 -11.13 26.16 0.01
C ALA A 27 -10.08 25.59 0.99
N ARG A 28 -10.32 24.41 1.57
CA ARG A 28 -9.35 23.71 2.44
C ARG A 28 -8.13 23.25 1.67
N ILE A 29 -8.29 22.70 0.45
CA ILE A 29 -7.18 22.38 -0.45
C ILE A 29 -6.29 23.61 -0.68
N HIS A 30 -6.87 24.77 -1.01
CA HIS A 30 -6.09 25.98 -1.25
C HIS A 30 -5.39 26.55 -0.02
N ARG A 31 -5.82 26.18 1.19
CA ARG A 31 -5.15 26.54 2.46
C ARG A 31 -4.11 25.52 2.91
N SER A 32 -4.04 24.36 2.26
CA SER A 32 -3.06 23.32 2.60
C SER A 32 -1.63 23.86 2.44
N PRO A 33 -0.73 23.63 3.40
CA PRO A 33 0.70 23.93 3.22
C PRO A 33 1.35 23.10 2.11
N GLN A 34 0.73 21.98 1.70
CA GLN A 34 1.24 21.10 0.65
C GLN A 34 0.76 21.50 -0.75
N PHE A 35 -0.15 22.48 -0.84
CA PHE A 35 -0.71 22.97 -2.08
C PHE A 35 -0.08 24.32 -2.47
N ALA A 36 0.68 24.34 -3.56
CA ALA A 36 1.35 25.56 -4.02
C ALA A 36 1.54 25.57 -5.54
N ASP A 37 1.41 26.75 -6.14
CA ASP A 37 1.36 26.97 -7.61
C ASP A 37 0.28 26.13 -8.30
N GLY A 38 -0.89 26.01 -7.66
CA GLY A 38 -2.08 25.39 -8.24
C GLY A 38 -2.10 23.86 -8.19
N ALA A 39 -1.17 23.20 -7.49
CA ALA A 39 -1.17 21.76 -7.30
C ALA A 39 -0.57 21.33 -5.94
N PHE A 40 -0.93 20.14 -5.48
CA PHE A 40 -0.18 19.44 -4.42
C PHE A 40 1.24 19.09 -4.87
N ARG A 41 2.20 19.18 -3.94
CA ARG A 41 3.63 18.92 -4.21
C ARG A 41 4.13 17.68 -3.50
N ASN A 42 5.05 16.99 -4.17
CA ASN A 42 5.79 15.90 -3.57
C ASN A 42 6.83 16.42 -2.55
N PRO A 43 7.23 15.59 -1.56
CA PRO A 43 8.25 15.98 -0.58
C PRO A 43 9.62 16.24 -1.22
N LEU A 44 9.86 15.63 -2.39
CA LEU A 44 11.03 15.86 -3.23
C LEU A 44 10.58 16.25 -4.64
N PRO A 45 11.39 16.99 -5.41
CA PRO A 45 11.20 17.13 -6.85
C PRO A 45 10.97 15.76 -7.50
N THR A 46 9.88 15.62 -8.25
CA THR A 46 9.40 14.31 -8.71
C THR A 46 9.02 14.35 -10.19
N ARG A 47 9.71 13.55 -11.01
CA ARG A 47 9.41 13.26 -12.41
C ARG A 47 8.50 12.04 -12.46
N ARG A 48 7.24 12.28 -12.83
CA ARG A 48 6.19 11.22 -12.89
C ARG A 48 6.41 10.23 -14.03
N LEU A 49 7.01 10.71 -15.11
CA LEU A 49 7.49 9.93 -16.25
C LEU A 49 8.86 10.50 -16.63
N VAL A 50 9.84 9.63 -16.80
CA VAL A 50 11.15 10.01 -17.33
C VAL A 50 11.01 10.12 -18.85
N TYR A 51 10.58 11.29 -19.32
CA TYR A 51 10.48 11.62 -20.76
C TYR A 51 11.84 11.66 -21.49
N GLU A 52 12.96 11.54 -20.75
CA GLU A 52 14.30 11.43 -21.34
C GLU A 52 14.53 10.08 -22.06
N ARG A 53 13.65 9.08 -21.87
CA ARG A 53 13.58 7.89 -22.74
C ARG A 53 12.51 8.08 -23.80
N SER A 54 12.90 7.93 -25.06
CA SER A 54 12.02 8.25 -26.19
C SER A 54 10.77 7.33 -26.23
N PRO A 55 9.63 7.77 -26.80
CA PRO A 55 8.48 6.87 -27.05
C PRO A 55 8.86 5.58 -27.80
N LEU A 56 9.93 5.64 -28.61
CA LEU A 56 10.53 4.49 -29.29
C LEU A 56 11.17 3.50 -28.31
N GLU A 57 11.83 3.96 -27.23
CA GLU A 57 12.39 3.09 -26.19
C GLU A 57 11.31 2.44 -25.33
N MET A 58 10.23 3.16 -24.99
CA MET A 58 9.07 2.55 -24.35
C MET A 58 8.45 1.46 -25.23
N THR A 59 8.27 1.77 -26.52
CA THR A 59 7.71 0.81 -27.50
C THR A 59 8.64 -0.39 -27.65
N ARG A 60 9.95 -0.16 -27.78
CA ARG A 60 10.96 -1.22 -27.87
C ARG A 60 10.95 -2.10 -26.63
N ALA A 61 10.98 -1.51 -25.43
CA ALA A 61 10.92 -2.25 -24.18
C ALA A 61 9.63 -3.09 -24.07
N GLN A 62 8.48 -2.57 -24.53
CA GLN A 62 7.23 -3.34 -24.56
C GLN A 62 7.25 -4.49 -25.58
N LEU A 63 7.95 -4.32 -26.72
CA LEU A 63 8.09 -5.35 -27.75
C LEU A 63 9.11 -6.42 -27.37
N THR A 64 10.20 -6.04 -26.68
CA THR A 64 11.27 -6.95 -26.25
C THR A 64 11.06 -7.52 -24.86
N ALA A 65 10.10 -6.99 -24.08
CA ALA A 65 9.76 -7.55 -22.78
C ALA A 65 9.35 -9.00 -22.93
N ASP A 66 9.91 -9.86 -22.09
CA ASP A 66 9.48 -11.24 -21.99
C ASP A 66 8.06 -11.31 -21.42
N LYS A 67 7.08 -11.37 -22.33
CA LYS A 67 5.66 -11.44 -21.99
C LYS A 67 5.29 -12.76 -21.32
N THR A 68 6.12 -13.79 -21.42
CA THR A 68 5.82 -15.11 -20.85
C THR A 68 5.86 -15.11 -19.33
N ARG A 69 6.69 -14.23 -18.73
CA ARG A 69 6.81 -14.06 -17.27
C ARG A 69 5.96 -12.91 -16.72
N ARG A 70 5.10 -12.31 -17.54
CA ARG A 70 4.19 -11.23 -17.14
C ARG A 70 2.89 -11.72 -16.49
N VAL A 71 2.66 -13.03 -16.51
CA VAL A 71 1.51 -13.72 -15.91
C VAL A 71 1.98 -15.07 -15.35
N PRO A 72 1.29 -15.64 -14.34
CA PRO A 72 1.60 -16.97 -13.84
C PRO A 72 1.26 -18.07 -14.86
N THR A 73 1.95 -19.20 -14.77
CA THR A 73 1.75 -20.38 -15.64
C THR A 73 0.55 -21.23 -15.22
N ALA A 74 0.07 -21.05 -13.99
CA ALA A 74 -1.11 -21.68 -13.42
C ALA A 74 -1.83 -20.70 -12.46
N ALA A 75 -2.97 -21.11 -11.91
CA ALA A 75 -3.70 -20.27 -10.95
C ALA A 75 -2.81 -19.95 -9.73
N VAL A 76 -2.76 -18.66 -9.34
CA VAL A 76 -2.05 -18.22 -8.14
C VAL A 76 -2.56 -18.99 -6.92
N PRO A 77 -1.68 -19.61 -6.11
CA PRO A 77 -2.09 -20.29 -4.88
C PRO A 77 -2.68 -19.30 -3.87
N LEU A 78 -3.99 -19.34 -3.67
CA LEU A 78 -4.70 -18.53 -2.68
C LEU A 78 -4.99 -19.35 -1.42
N HIS A 79 -5.21 -18.64 -0.31
CA HIS A 79 -5.99 -19.14 0.80
C HIS A 79 -7.38 -18.53 0.71
N ARG A 80 -8.41 -19.34 0.48
CA ARG A 80 -9.79 -18.85 0.54
C ARG A 80 -10.09 -18.46 1.97
N LEU A 81 -10.19 -17.16 2.23
CA LEU A 81 -10.52 -16.64 3.54
C LEU A 81 -12.02 -16.80 3.76
N LEU A 82 -12.41 -17.44 4.87
CA LEU A 82 -13.80 -17.68 5.22
C LEU A 82 -14.21 -16.80 6.41
N PRO A 83 -15.51 -16.45 6.56
CA PRO A 83 -15.98 -15.71 7.72
C PRO A 83 -15.61 -16.35 9.07
N VAL A 84 -15.52 -17.69 9.13
CA VAL A 84 -15.12 -18.43 10.34
C VAL A 84 -13.67 -18.16 10.75
N ASP A 85 -12.78 -17.87 9.79
CA ASP A 85 -11.39 -17.50 10.08
C ASP A 85 -11.33 -16.12 10.75
N LEU A 86 -12.32 -15.27 10.49
CA LEU A 86 -12.46 -13.94 11.07
C LEU A 86 -13.36 -13.89 12.31
N ALA A 87 -14.04 -14.98 12.64
CA ALA A 87 -15.04 -15.02 13.72
C ALA A 87 -14.41 -14.93 15.12
N ARG A 88 -13.19 -15.43 15.28
CA ARG A 88 -12.42 -15.32 16.53
C ARG A 88 -11.50 -14.10 16.46
N PRO A 89 -11.52 -13.21 17.47
CA PRO A 89 -10.53 -12.14 17.58
C PRO A 89 -9.10 -12.69 17.66
N PRO A 90 -8.10 -11.97 17.14
CA PRO A 90 -6.69 -12.35 17.30
C PRO A 90 -6.26 -12.31 18.77
N ALA A 91 -5.40 -13.26 19.17
CA ALA A 91 -4.96 -13.39 20.55
C ALA A 91 -4.07 -12.22 20.99
N SER A 92 -3.21 -11.73 20.08
CA SER A 92 -2.40 -10.53 20.31
C SER A 92 -3.20 -9.22 20.25
N GLY A 93 -4.43 -9.25 19.74
CA GLY A 93 -5.19 -8.05 19.40
C GLY A 93 -4.85 -7.43 18.03
N LEU A 94 -3.95 -8.07 17.26
CA LEU A 94 -3.57 -7.66 15.90
C LEU A 94 -3.57 -8.84 14.91
N ARG A 95 -4.29 -8.73 13.79
CA ARG A 95 -4.26 -9.68 12.67
C ARG A 95 -4.30 -8.97 11.33
N LEU A 96 -3.50 -9.46 10.39
CA LEU A 96 -3.48 -8.97 9.01
C LEU A 96 -3.91 -10.08 8.04
N SER A 97 -4.70 -9.70 7.04
CA SER A 97 -5.08 -10.55 5.91
C SER A 97 -4.88 -9.78 4.61
N TRP A 98 -3.85 -10.15 3.85
CA TRP A 98 -3.59 -9.55 2.54
C TRP A 98 -4.54 -10.12 1.48
N LEU A 99 -5.42 -9.31 0.92
CA LEU A 99 -6.45 -9.74 -0.05
C LEU A 99 -6.03 -9.54 -1.52
N GLY A 100 -4.79 -9.13 -1.73
CA GLY A 100 -4.20 -8.85 -3.04
C GLY A 100 -4.00 -7.35 -3.27
N HIS A 101 -3.00 -7.03 -4.08
CA HIS A 101 -2.54 -5.68 -4.40
C HIS A 101 -2.21 -4.89 -3.13
N ALA A 102 -2.77 -3.70 -2.95
CA ALA A 102 -2.68 -2.90 -1.72
C ALA A 102 -3.81 -3.18 -0.72
N THR A 103 -4.75 -4.08 -1.06
CA THR A 103 -5.90 -4.39 -0.20
C THR A 103 -5.48 -5.28 0.97
N VAL A 104 -5.54 -4.73 2.18
CA VAL A 104 -5.27 -5.46 3.43
C VAL A 104 -6.42 -5.23 4.39
N LEU A 105 -6.94 -6.32 4.94
CA LEU A 105 -7.82 -6.28 6.11
C LEU A 105 -6.96 -6.39 7.36
N ALA A 106 -7.01 -5.39 8.23
CA ALA A 106 -6.40 -5.40 9.55
C ALA A 106 -7.47 -5.46 10.63
N GLU A 107 -7.28 -6.34 11.60
CA GLU A 107 -8.01 -6.33 12.87
C GLU A 107 -7.06 -5.82 13.94
N ILE A 108 -7.30 -4.60 14.43
CA ILE A 108 -6.43 -3.86 15.35
C ILE A 108 -7.26 -3.36 16.52
N GLY A 109 -6.90 -3.76 17.75
CA GLY A 109 -7.61 -3.32 18.95
C GLY A 109 -9.10 -3.67 18.94
N GLY A 110 -9.48 -4.77 18.30
CA GLY A 110 -10.88 -5.19 18.15
C GLY A 110 -11.67 -4.47 17.06
N ARG A 111 -11.02 -3.65 16.24
CA ARG A 111 -11.63 -2.92 15.09
C ARG A 111 -11.12 -3.47 13.77
N ARG A 112 -11.95 -3.39 12.73
CA ARG A 112 -11.61 -3.77 11.36
C ARG A 112 -11.31 -2.54 10.52
N VAL A 113 -10.08 -2.48 10.01
CA VAL A 113 -9.61 -1.46 9.07
C VAL A 113 -9.32 -2.12 7.73
N LEU A 114 -9.89 -1.58 6.66
CA LEU A 114 -9.68 -2.05 5.31
C LEU A 114 -8.93 -1.01 4.50
N PHE A 115 -7.70 -1.34 4.09
CA PHE A 115 -6.86 -0.46 3.29
C PHE A 115 -7.10 -0.69 1.80
N ASP A 116 -7.15 0.39 1.00
CA ASP A 116 -7.20 0.41 -0.47
C ASP A 116 -8.06 -0.70 -1.09
N PRO A 117 -9.38 -0.72 -0.81
CA PRO A 117 -10.25 -1.81 -1.21
C PRO A 117 -10.52 -1.81 -2.73
N VAL A 118 -10.07 -2.87 -3.40
CA VAL A 118 -10.41 -3.14 -4.81
C VAL A 118 -10.91 -4.56 -4.94
N TRP A 119 -12.17 -4.72 -5.34
CA TRP A 119 -12.79 -6.02 -5.64
C TRP A 119 -12.96 -6.28 -7.14
N GLY A 120 -12.86 -5.23 -7.95
CA GLY A 120 -12.98 -5.31 -9.40
C GLY A 120 -11.98 -6.24 -10.05
N GLU A 121 -12.42 -6.83 -11.17
CA GLU A 121 -11.61 -7.66 -12.05
C GLU A 121 -10.55 -6.84 -12.82
N ARG A 122 -10.78 -5.52 -12.97
CA ARG A 122 -9.88 -4.61 -13.69
C ARG A 122 -9.70 -3.28 -12.98
N CYS A 123 -8.48 -2.74 -13.07
CA CYS A 123 -8.16 -1.39 -12.60
C CYS A 123 -8.46 -0.37 -13.71
N SER A 124 -9.72 0.04 -13.82
CA SER A 124 -10.19 0.86 -14.94
C SER A 124 -11.54 1.52 -14.64
N PRO A 125 -11.85 2.68 -15.26
CA PRO A 125 -13.21 3.22 -15.25
C PRO A 125 -14.20 2.40 -16.09
N PHE A 126 -13.71 1.40 -16.83
CA PHE A 126 -14.50 0.56 -17.72
C PHE A 126 -14.25 -0.92 -17.43
N GLY A 127 -15.32 -1.73 -17.37
CA GLY A 127 -15.21 -3.17 -17.09
C GLY A 127 -14.55 -4.02 -18.18
N TRP A 128 -14.36 -3.48 -19.39
CA TRP A 128 -13.87 -4.23 -20.56
C TRP A 128 -12.41 -3.95 -20.94
N THR A 129 -11.77 -2.93 -20.36
CA THR A 129 -10.38 -2.53 -20.66
C THR A 129 -9.61 -2.20 -19.40
N GLY A 130 -8.28 -2.15 -19.49
CA GLY A 130 -7.36 -1.89 -18.39
C GLY A 130 -6.77 -3.18 -17.77
N PRO A 131 -5.80 -3.04 -16.86
CA PRO A 131 -5.11 -4.15 -16.22
C PRO A 131 -6.10 -5.12 -15.57
N LYS A 132 -6.01 -6.39 -15.93
CA LYS A 132 -6.85 -7.47 -15.37
C LYS A 132 -6.15 -8.10 -14.16
N ARG A 133 -6.92 -8.48 -13.16
CA ARG A 133 -6.43 -9.22 -12.00
C ARG A 133 -5.88 -10.59 -12.41
N LEU A 134 -4.85 -11.07 -11.71
CA LEU A 134 -4.19 -12.36 -11.93
C LEU A 134 -4.81 -13.51 -11.12
N HIS A 135 -5.64 -13.21 -10.13
CA HIS A 135 -6.31 -14.17 -9.26
C HIS A 135 -7.63 -13.59 -8.75
N PRO A 136 -8.67 -14.36 -8.38
CA PRO A 136 -9.86 -13.79 -7.75
C PRO A 136 -9.52 -13.20 -6.37
N VAL A 137 -10.33 -12.25 -5.87
CA VAL A 137 -10.18 -11.77 -4.50
C VAL A 137 -10.41 -12.94 -3.53
N PRO A 138 -9.54 -13.17 -2.52
CA PRO A 138 -9.63 -14.34 -1.64
C PRO A 138 -10.86 -14.40 -0.73
N LEU A 139 -11.59 -13.30 -0.60
CA LEU A 139 -12.81 -13.14 0.20
C LEU A 139 -13.84 -12.31 -0.60
N PRO A 140 -15.04 -12.83 -0.90
CA PRO A 140 -16.11 -12.04 -1.49
C PRO A 140 -16.48 -10.86 -0.58
N LEU A 141 -16.72 -9.67 -1.16
CA LEU A 141 -17.01 -8.47 -0.36
C LEU A 141 -18.26 -8.63 0.53
N ALA A 142 -19.27 -9.36 0.04
CA ALA A 142 -20.49 -9.66 0.79
C ALA A 142 -20.24 -10.55 2.03
N GLU A 143 -19.13 -11.30 2.06
CA GLU A 143 -18.74 -12.18 3.16
C GLU A 143 -17.77 -11.50 4.14
N LEU A 144 -17.30 -10.29 3.85
CA LEU A 144 -16.33 -9.55 4.68
C LEU A 144 -16.88 -9.22 6.08
N GLY A 145 -18.20 -9.01 6.16
CA GLY A 145 -18.84 -8.47 7.35
C GLY A 145 -18.57 -6.98 7.55
N PRO A 146 -18.94 -6.42 8.71
CA PRO A 146 -18.74 -5.01 9.02
C PRO A 146 -17.25 -4.62 9.03
N VAL A 147 -16.98 -3.41 8.55
CA VAL A 147 -15.67 -2.75 8.60
C VAL A 147 -15.89 -1.41 9.30
N ASP A 148 -15.10 -1.12 10.33
CA ASP A 148 -15.23 0.14 11.07
C ASP A 148 -14.68 1.32 10.23
N VAL A 149 -13.52 1.11 9.60
CA VAL A 149 -12.82 2.15 8.83
C VAL A 149 -12.30 1.61 7.50
N VAL A 150 -12.54 2.34 6.42
CA VAL A 150 -11.86 2.17 5.13
C VAL A 150 -10.81 3.26 5.00
N VAL A 151 -9.56 2.87 4.76
CA VAL A 151 -8.44 3.79 4.54
C VAL A 151 -8.06 3.75 3.07
N VAL A 152 -7.96 4.92 2.43
CA VAL A 152 -7.56 5.03 1.02
C VAL A 152 -6.27 5.86 0.93
N SER A 153 -5.27 5.39 0.20
CA SER A 153 -4.00 6.09 0.02
C SER A 153 -4.08 7.22 -1.00
N HIS A 154 -4.72 7.00 -2.14
CA HIS A 154 -4.84 7.96 -3.25
C HIS A 154 -5.93 7.52 -4.25
N ASP A 155 -6.14 8.29 -5.34
CA ASP A 155 -7.31 8.13 -6.20
C ASP A 155 -7.18 7.16 -7.40
N HIS A 156 -6.09 6.40 -7.58
CA HIS A 156 -5.96 5.53 -8.75
C HIS A 156 -6.92 4.34 -8.69
N TYR A 157 -7.23 3.76 -9.85
CA TYR A 157 -8.24 2.71 -9.98
C TYR A 157 -7.89 1.40 -9.27
N ASP A 158 -6.61 1.16 -8.99
CA ASP A 158 -6.09 0.01 -8.26
C ASP A 158 -6.00 0.23 -6.75
N HIS A 159 -6.35 1.42 -6.26
CA HIS A 159 -6.45 1.75 -4.82
C HIS A 159 -7.84 2.25 -4.40
N LEU A 160 -8.60 2.82 -5.35
CA LEU A 160 -9.92 3.39 -5.12
C LEU A 160 -10.92 2.94 -6.18
N GLU A 161 -11.74 1.95 -5.84
CA GLU A 161 -12.79 1.41 -6.69
C GLU A 161 -14.19 1.88 -6.27
N MET A 162 -14.94 2.48 -7.20
CA MET A 162 -16.32 2.94 -6.95
C MET A 162 -17.26 1.84 -6.45
N ALA A 163 -17.18 0.62 -7.00
CA ALA A 163 -18.07 -0.46 -6.62
C ALA A 163 -17.82 -0.92 -5.17
N ALA A 164 -16.55 -1.09 -4.78
CA ALA A 164 -16.17 -1.36 -3.40
C ALA A 164 -16.62 -0.24 -2.46
N VAL A 165 -16.39 1.03 -2.82
CA VAL A 165 -16.84 2.18 -2.01
C VAL A 165 -18.34 2.15 -1.78
N ARG A 166 -19.16 1.94 -2.81
CA ARG A 166 -20.62 1.89 -2.68
C ARG A 166 -21.07 0.75 -1.77
N ALA A 167 -20.49 -0.43 -1.94
CA ALA A 167 -20.81 -1.59 -1.12
C ALA A 167 -20.40 -1.40 0.36
N LEU A 168 -19.21 -0.87 0.62
CA LEU A 168 -18.70 -0.58 1.97
C LEU A 168 -19.46 0.59 2.62
N SER A 169 -19.89 1.58 1.84
CA SER A 169 -20.73 2.66 2.36
C SER A 169 -22.07 2.13 2.88
N ALA A 170 -22.63 1.09 2.25
CA ALA A 170 -23.87 0.47 2.70
C ALA A 170 -23.75 -0.28 4.04
N THR A 171 -22.53 -0.61 4.50
CA THR A 171 -22.31 -1.30 5.79
C THR A 171 -22.13 -0.34 6.96
N GLY A 172 -22.14 0.98 6.73
CA GLY A 172 -21.92 1.98 7.78
C GLY A 172 -20.47 2.39 8.00
N ALA A 173 -19.52 1.86 7.21
CA ALA A 173 -18.10 2.18 7.35
C ALA A 173 -17.82 3.70 7.24
N VAL A 174 -16.83 4.17 8.01
CA VAL A 174 -16.22 5.50 7.86
C VAL A 174 -15.05 5.41 6.88
N PHE A 175 -14.87 6.42 6.04
CA PHE A 175 -13.79 6.50 5.07
C PHE A 175 -12.77 7.56 5.48
N ALA A 176 -11.53 7.16 5.71
CA ALA A 176 -10.40 8.05 5.91
C ALA A 176 -9.59 8.15 4.61
N VAL A 177 -9.50 9.36 4.06
CA VAL A 177 -8.90 9.61 2.75
C VAL A 177 -8.05 10.90 2.76
N PRO A 178 -7.11 11.06 1.81
CA PRO A 178 -6.36 12.30 1.69
C PRO A 178 -7.25 13.44 1.20
N LEU A 179 -6.84 14.67 1.52
CA LEU A 179 -7.57 15.87 1.17
C LEU A 179 -7.92 15.94 -0.33
N GLY A 180 -9.20 16.21 -0.61
CA GLY A 180 -9.77 16.28 -1.95
C GLY A 180 -10.46 14.99 -2.39
N VAL A 181 -9.94 13.82 -1.99
CA VAL A 181 -10.46 12.51 -2.42
C VAL A 181 -11.90 12.28 -1.95
N GLY A 182 -12.32 12.95 -0.87
CA GLY A 182 -13.71 12.90 -0.38
C GLY A 182 -14.73 13.36 -1.43
N ALA A 183 -14.35 14.20 -2.40
CA ALA A 183 -15.23 14.60 -3.49
C ALA A 183 -15.67 13.41 -4.37
N HIS A 184 -14.80 12.41 -4.56
CA HIS A 184 -15.16 11.18 -5.25
C HIS A 184 -16.15 10.35 -4.43
N LEU A 185 -15.89 10.21 -3.13
CA LEU A 185 -16.73 9.43 -2.22
C LEU A 185 -18.14 10.01 -2.10
N GLU A 186 -18.27 11.32 -1.90
CA GLU A 186 -19.57 12.01 -1.87
C GLU A 186 -20.33 11.82 -3.18
N HIS A 187 -19.63 11.96 -4.32
CA HIS A 187 -20.23 11.74 -5.63
C HIS A 187 -20.75 10.30 -5.81
N TRP A 188 -20.09 9.32 -5.19
CA TRP A 188 -20.53 7.92 -5.21
C TRP A 188 -21.57 7.58 -4.12
N GLY A 189 -22.00 8.57 -3.34
CA GLY A 189 -23.08 8.44 -2.37
C GLY A 189 -22.65 8.14 -0.94
N VAL A 190 -21.36 8.31 -0.61
CA VAL A 190 -20.92 8.25 0.80
C VAL A 190 -21.41 9.51 1.53
N PRO A 191 -22.13 9.38 2.65
CA PRO A 191 -22.53 10.51 3.48
C PRO A 191 -21.33 11.32 3.98
N ALA A 192 -21.42 12.65 3.94
CA ALA A 192 -20.32 13.55 4.28
C ALA A 192 -19.82 13.39 5.72
N ASP A 193 -20.69 13.05 6.66
CA ASP A 193 -20.37 12.77 8.07
C ASP A 193 -19.59 11.47 8.27
N ARG A 194 -19.49 10.62 7.24
CA ARG A 194 -18.67 9.39 7.23
C ARG A 194 -17.40 9.53 6.39
N ILE A 195 -17.04 10.75 6.00
CA ILE A 195 -15.81 11.03 5.25
C ILE A 195 -14.88 11.87 6.13
N VAL A 196 -13.72 11.31 6.43
CA VAL A 196 -12.63 11.97 7.14
C VAL A 196 -11.53 12.27 6.13
N GLU A 197 -11.42 13.55 5.74
CA GLU A 197 -10.34 14.02 4.87
C GLU A 197 -9.20 14.61 5.66
N LEU A 198 -7.98 14.12 5.43
CA LEU A 198 -6.77 14.56 6.12
C LEU A 198 -5.72 15.07 5.13
N ASP A 199 -5.06 16.17 5.49
CA ASP A 199 -3.78 16.57 4.92
C ASP A 199 -2.63 15.81 5.60
N TRP A 200 -1.42 15.88 5.04
CA TRP A 200 -0.25 15.27 5.67
C TRP A 200 -0.02 15.81 7.08
N TRP A 201 0.28 14.88 7.97
CA TRP A 201 0.48 15.05 9.42
C TRP A 201 -0.78 15.36 10.22
N GLU A 202 -1.94 15.47 9.58
CA GLU A 202 -3.21 15.54 10.29
C GLU A 202 -3.65 14.15 10.76
N SER A 203 -4.36 14.11 11.88
CA SER A 203 -4.87 12.88 12.49
C SER A 203 -6.35 13.01 12.83
N ALA A 204 -7.04 11.88 12.89
CA ALA A 204 -8.41 11.79 13.37
C ALA A 204 -8.65 10.52 14.19
N GLU A 205 -9.53 10.62 15.18
CA GLU A 205 -10.01 9.50 15.98
C GLU A 205 -11.26 8.89 15.34
N VAL A 206 -11.21 7.61 15.00
CA VAL A 206 -12.35 6.87 14.42
C VAL A 206 -12.44 5.50 15.06
N ALA A 207 -13.58 5.16 15.65
CA ALA A 207 -13.82 3.87 16.31
C ALA A 207 -12.79 3.49 17.40
N GLY A 208 -12.14 4.48 18.03
CA GLY A 208 -11.08 4.26 19.03
C GLY A 208 -9.71 3.96 18.43
N LEU A 209 -9.53 4.23 17.12
CA LEU A 209 -8.26 4.21 16.42
C LEU A 209 -7.85 5.65 16.06
N THR A 210 -6.57 5.95 16.19
CA THR A 210 -5.96 7.15 15.62
C THR A 210 -5.48 6.84 14.21
N LEU A 211 -6.00 7.58 13.23
CA LEU A 211 -5.61 7.53 11.83
C LEU A 211 -4.83 8.79 11.50
N THR A 212 -3.62 8.65 10.96
CA THR A 212 -2.79 9.78 10.55
C THR A 212 -2.40 9.63 9.09
N ALA A 213 -2.73 10.62 8.27
CA ALA A 213 -2.21 10.69 6.90
C ALA A 213 -0.76 11.19 6.95
N THR A 214 0.17 10.41 6.42
CA THR A 214 1.60 10.76 6.36
C THR A 214 2.06 11.00 4.92
N PRO A 215 3.17 11.73 4.71
CA PRO A 215 3.64 12.01 3.35
C PRO A 215 3.91 10.75 2.53
N ALA A 216 3.75 10.90 1.23
CA ALA A 216 4.14 9.93 0.22
C ALA A 216 4.66 10.65 -1.03
N ARG A 217 5.44 9.96 -1.85
CA ARG A 217 5.98 10.47 -3.11
C ARG A 217 5.24 9.83 -4.29
N HIS A 218 4.12 10.42 -4.69
CA HIS A 218 3.24 9.88 -5.73
C HIS A 218 2.43 10.99 -6.44
N TYR A 219 1.28 10.66 -7.02
CA TYR A 219 0.32 11.59 -7.61
C TYR A 219 -1.09 10.98 -7.68
N CYS A 220 -2.09 11.79 -8.05
CA CYS A 220 -3.46 11.35 -8.28
C CYS A 220 -3.87 11.53 -9.76
N SER A 221 -4.60 10.56 -10.31
CA SER A 221 -5.10 10.59 -11.68
C SER A 221 -6.17 9.52 -11.96
N ARG A 222 -7.44 9.92 -12.07
CA ARG A 222 -8.50 9.08 -12.67
C ARG A 222 -8.75 9.34 -14.16
N GLY A 223 -8.23 10.45 -14.68
CA GLY A 223 -8.35 10.86 -16.07
C GLY A 223 -7.07 10.66 -16.88
N PRO A 224 -7.03 11.13 -18.14
CA PRO A 224 -5.82 11.11 -18.97
C PRO A 224 -4.76 12.11 -18.50
N ARG A 225 -5.12 13.02 -17.58
CA ARG A 225 -4.25 14.01 -16.98
C ARG A 225 -4.31 13.83 -15.48
N THR A 226 -3.15 13.99 -14.85
CA THR A 226 -3.04 14.04 -13.39
C THR A 226 -3.93 15.14 -12.83
N SER A 227 -4.56 14.88 -11.71
CA SER A 227 -5.29 15.90 -10.96
C SER A 227 -4.32 16.71 -10.12
N ALA A 228 -4.54 18.01 -10.07
CA ALA A 228 -3.80 18.92 -9.20
C ALA A 228 -4.43 19.03 -7.80
N LEU A 229 -5.70 18.64 -7.66
CA LEU A 229 -6.56 18.95 -6.51
C LEU A 229 -6.78 17.78 -5.55
N PHE A 230 -6.15 16.63 -5.78
CA PHE A 230 -6.24 15.46 -4.92
C PHE A 230 -4.88 15.16 -4.34
N LEU A 231 -4.81 15.07 -3.01
CA LEU A 231 -3.62 14.62 -2.30
C LEU A 231 -3.52 13.09 -2.35
N TRP A 232 -2.31 12.58 -2.12
CA TRP A 232 -1.98 11.17 -1.93
C TRP A 232 -1.27 11.04 -0.58
N ALA A 233 -1.43 9.94 0.14
CA ALA A 233 -0.82 9.75 1.45
C ALA A 233 -0.41 8.29 1.69
N SER A 234 0.60 8.13 2.54
CA SER A 234 0.76 6.91 3.33
C SER A 234 -0.03 7.06 4.63
N TRP A 235 -0.21 5.98 5.39
CA TRP A 235 -1.06 5.99 6.57
C TRP A 235 -0.41 5.33 7.77
N VAL A 236 -0.52 5.99 8.91
CA VAL A 236 -0.32 5.39 10.23
C VAL A 236 -1.69 5.11 10.83
N VAL A 237 -1.88 3.90 11.34
CA VAL A 237 -3.06 3.51 12.10
C VAL A 237 -2.62 2.94 13.43
N SER A 238 -3.11 3.51 14.53
CA SER A 238 -2.78 3.04 15.88
C SER A 238 -4.01 2.89 16.75
N GLY A 239 -3.97 1.91 17.66
CA GLY A 239 -5.08 1.61 18.56
C GLY A 239 -4.90 0.27 19.24
N GLY A 240 -5.50 0.11 20.43
CA GLY A 240 -5.39 -1.14 21.21
C GLY A 240 -3.95 -1.56 21.56
N GLY A 241 -3.02 -0.60 21.61
CA GLY A 241 -1.59 -0.85 21.86
C GLY A 241 -0.75 -1.16 20.62
N HIS A 242 -1.37 -1.28 19.44
CA HIS A 242 -0.72 -1.64 18.18
C HIS A 242 -0.57 -0.43 17.24
N ARG A 243 0.38 -0.51 16.31
CA ARG A 243 0.69 0.50 15.29
C ARG A 243 1.02 -0.16 13.95
N LEU A 244 0.31 0.25 12.91
CA LEU A 244 0.51 -0.18 11.54
C LEU A 244 0.93 0.99 10.66
N PHE A 245 1.76 0.72 9.66
CA PHE A 245 2.03 1.63 8.56
C PHE A 245 1.55 1.03 7.24
N HIS A 246 0.85 1.81 6.41
CA HIS A 246 0.46 1.46 5.04
C HIS A 246 1.08 2.46 4.07
N SER A 247 1.87 1.99 3.11
CA SER A 247 2.62 2.89 2.23
C SER A 247 1.80 3.58 1.15
N GLY A 248 0.59 3.08 0.85
CA GLY A 248 0.00 3.26 -0.48
C GLY A 248 0.95 2.69 -1.54
N ASP A 249 1.08 3.39 -2.65
CA ASP A 249 2.17 3.30 -3.60
C ASP A 249 2.96 4.61 -3.60
N THR A 250 4.27 4.51 -3.42
CA THR A 250 5.11 5.69 -3.23
C THR A 250 6.50 5.40 -3.75
N GLY A 251 7.18 6.43 -4.23
CA GLY A 251 8.63 6.38 -4.42
C GLY A 251 9.35 6.47 -3.08
N TYR A 252 10.61 6.07 -3.07
CA TYR A 252 11.45 6.25 -1.89
C TYR A 252 11.71 7.74 -1.62
N PHE A 253 11.69 8.13 -0.35
CA PHE A 253 12.08 9.47 0.11
C PHE A 253 12.52 9.42 1.59
N PRO A 254 13.38 10.36 2.05
CA PRO A 254 13.91 10.36 3.42
C PRO A 254 12.86 10.52 4.53
N GLY A 255 11.63 10.94 4.19
CA GLY A 255 10.58 11.17 5.18
C GLY A 255 10.08 9.90 5.87
N PHE A 256 10.40 8.70 5.37
CA PHE A 256 10.16 7.45 6.11
C PHE A 256 10.85 7.44 7.48
N ALA A 257 12.09 7.94 7.56
CA ALA A 257 12.80 8.04 8.84
C ALA A 257 12.12 9.03 9.79
N GLU A 258 11.55 10.11 9.27
CA GLU A 258 10.78 11.06 10.08
C GLU A 258 9.48 10.45 10.59
N ILE A 259 8.76 9.72 9.73
CA ILE A 259 7.54 9.00 10.11
C ILE A 259 7.85 7.99 11.22
N GLY A 260 8.90 7.18 11.03
CA GLY A 260 9.34 6.20 12.02
C GLY A 260 9.70 6.84 13.36
N ARG A 261 10.38 8.00 13.34
CA ARG A 261 10.74 8.72 14.57
C ARG A 261 9.55 9.36 15.29
N ARG A 262 8.48 9.70 14.57
CA ARG A 262 7.26 10.31 15.15
C ARG A 262 6.27 9.27 15.67
N PHE A 263 6.13 8.14 14.96
CA PHE A 263 5.04 7.19 15.19
C PHE A 263 5.48 5.76 15.46
N GLY A 264 6.74 5.41 15.18
CA GLY A 264 7.27 4.08 15.39
C GLY A 264 7.58 3.75 16.87
N PRO A 265 8.04 2.52 17.15
CA PRO A 265 8.12 1.40 16.19
C PRO A 265 6.73 0.92 15.75
N PHE A 266 6.66 0.24 14.60
CA PHE A 266 5.42 -0.33 14.06
C PHE A 266 5.43 -1.86 14.15
N ASP A 267 4.35 -2.46 14.65
CA ASP A 267 4.19 -3.93 14.67
C ASP A 267 4.30 -4.53 13.27
N ALA A 268 3.75 -3.83 12.27
CA ALA A 268 3.94 -4.18 10.86
C ALA A 268 3.90 -2.96 9.93
N THR A 269 4.69 -3.02 8.87
CA THR A 269 4.64 -2.07 7.76
C THR A 269 4.23 -2.78 6.48
N MET A 270 3.18 -2.28 5.83
CA MET A 270 2.65 -2.78 4.58
C MET A 270 3.24 -1.94 3.44
N MET A 271 4.27 -2.46 2.78
CA MET A 271 5.08 -1.68 1.83
C MET A 271 4.86 -2.14 0.39
N GLN A 272 4.59 -1.20 -0.50
CA GLN A 272 4.57 -1.43 -1.94
C GLN A 272 5.95 -1.89 -2.42
N VAL A 273 5.98 -2.99 -3.17
CA VAL A 273 7.22 -3.55 -3.75
C VAL A 273 7.12 -3.84 -5.25
N GLY A 274 5.92 -3.77 -5.83
CA GLY A 274 5.70 -3.98 -7.26
C GLY A 274 5.36 -2.69 -8.00
N ALA A 275 5.14 -2.81 -9.32
CA ALA A 275 4.84 -1.69 -10.22
C ALA A 275 5.99 -0.68 -10.44
N TYR A 276 7.22 -1.01 -10.05
CA TYR A 276 8.39 -0.18 -10.34
C TYR A 276 8.82 -0.26 -11.80
N SER A 277 9.46 0.80 -12.30
CA SER A 277 10.07 0.81 -13.62
C SER A 277 11.07 1.96 -13.78
N ASP A 278 12.09 1.75 -14.62
CA ASP A 278 12.97 2.81 -15.11
C ASP A 278 12.23 4.00 -15.74
N PHE A 279 10.99 3.81 -16.20
CA PHE A 279 10.20 4.89 -16.81
C PHE A 279 9.57 5.83 -15.77
N TRP A 280 9.47 5.43 -14.50
CA TRP A 280 8.89 6.22 -13.40
C TRP A 280 9.54 5.88 -12.05
N PRO A 281 10.88 5.92 -11.95
CA PRO A 281 11.61 5.40 -10.80
C PRO A 281 11.35 6.20 -9.51
N GLU A 282 10.79 7.41 -9.63
CA GLU A 282 10.62 8.33 -8.53
C GLU A 282 9.28 8.21 -7.79
N VAL A 283 8.31 7.44 -8.31
CA VAL A 283 6.95 7.36 -7.76
C VAL A 283 6.52 5.94 -7.33
N HIS A 284 7.36 4.94 -7.57
CA HIS A 284 7.18 3.56 -7.12
C HIS A 284 8.51 3.03 -6.61
N MET A 285 8.56 2.56 -5.36
CA MET A 285 9.75 1.91 -4.81
C MET A 285 10.05 0.61 -5.55
N THR A 286 11.33 0.36 -5.74
CA THR A 286 11.86 -0.99 -5.96
C THR A 286 11.71 -1.84 -4.68
N PRO A 287 11.77 -3.18 -4.78
CA PRO A 287 11.70 -4.06 -3.61
C PRO A 287 12.76 -3.74 -2.54
N GLU A 288 13.97 -3.40 -2.95
CA GLU A 288 15.09 -3.03 -2.07
C GLU A 288 14.82 -1.71 -1.33
N GLU A 289 14.28 -0.71 -2.05
CA GLU A 289 13.83 0.54 -1.44
C GLU A 289 12.65 0.31 -0.47
N GLY A 290 11.75 -0.61 -0.78
CA GLY A 290 10.65 -1.01 0.11
C GLY A 290 11.17 -1.60 1.44
N VAL A 291 12.19 -2.47 1.38
CA VAL A 291 12.86 -2.98 2.61
C VAL A 291 13.60 -1.86 3.33
N ARG A 292 14.25 -0.94 2.61
CA ARG A 292 14.92 0.21 3.23
C ARG A 292 13.94 1.11 3.97
N ALA A 293 12.82 1.46 3.32
CA ALA A 293 11.77 2.27 3.91
C ALA A 293 11.16 1.61 5.15
N HIS A 294 10.94 0.29 5.13
CA HIS A 294 10.54 -0.48 6.32
C HIS A 294 11.49 -0.32 7.50
N LEU A 295 12.80 -0.36 7.25
CA LEU A 295 13.81 -0.17 8.30
C LEU A 295 13.85 1.28 8.79
N ASP A 296 13.74 2.26 7.88
CA ASP A 296 13.70 3.68 8.22
C ASP A 296 12.47 4.03 9.09
N LEU A 297 11.35 3.35 8.85
CA LEU A 297 10.14 3.44 9.66
C LEU A 297 10.27 2.82 11.05
N GLY A 298 11.32 2.02 11.31
CA GLY A 298 11.42 1.22 12.53
C GLY A 298 10.33 0.15 12.61
N GLY A 299 9.99 -0.48 11.48
CA GLY A 299 9.03 -1.57 11.43
C GLY A 299 9.58 -2.87 12.00
N GLU A 300 8.75 -3.63 12.71
CA GLU A 300 9.11 -4.94 13.26
C GLU A 300 8.91 -6.09 12.27
N LEU A 301 7.86 -6.01 11.45
CA LEU A 301 7.55 -7.00 10.42
C LEU A 301 7.15 -6.33 9.09
N LEU A 302 7.82 -6.70 8.01
CA LEU A 302 7.48 -6.26 6.66
C LEU A 302 6.41 -7.16 6.03
N LEU A 303 5.30 -6.58 5.58
CA LEU A 303 4.35 -7.21 4.67
C LEU A 303 4.46 -6.54 3.28
N PRO A 304 5.02 -7.20 2.25
CA PRO A 304 5.07 -6.65 0.90
C PRO A 304 3.69 -6.69 0.25
N ILE A 305 3.23 -5.53 -0.24
CA ILE A 305 1.97 -5.34 -0.97
C ILE A 305 2.26 -4.88 -2.42
N HIS A 306 1.19 -4.66 -3.20
CA HIS A 306 1.28 -4.10 -4.56
C HIS A 306 1.96 -5.01 -5.61
N TRP A 307 1.92 -6.33 -5.42
CA TRP A 307 2.47 -7.33 -6.32
C TRP A 307 1.50 -8.52 -6.51
N CYS A 308 1.79 -9.41 -7.48
CA CYS A 308 1.03 -10.65 -7.79
C CYS A 308 -0.45 -10.49 -8.18
N THR A 309 -1.00 -9.27 -8.16
CA THR A 309 -2.45 -9.07 -8.32
C THR A 309 -2.80 -8.42 -9.64
N PHE A 310 -2.13 -7.33 -10.01
CA PHE A 310 -2.27 -6.67 -11.30
C PHE A 310 -0.91 -6.50 -11.97
N ASN A 311 -0.91 -6.55 -13.29
CA ASN A 311 0.29 -6.29 -14.07
C ASN A 311 0.34 -4.81 -14.50
N LEU A 312 1.02 -4.00 -13.69
CA LEU A 312 1.06 -2.54 -13.84
C LEU A 312 2.41 -1.99 -14.34
N ALA A 313 3.43 -2.84 -14.46
CA ALA A 313 4.78 -2.43 -14.86
C ALA A 313 5.50 -3.54 -15.65
N PRO A 314 6.61 -3.24 -16.36
CA PRO A 314 7.18 -4.18 -17.32
C PRO A 314 7.89 -5.40 -16.73
N HIS A 315 8.11 -5.45 -15.41
CA HIS A 315 8.79 -6.56 -14.73
C HIS A 315 7.96 -7.86 -14.72
N PRO A 316 8.60 -9.04 -14.58
CA PRO A 316 7.90 -10.30 -14.32
C PRO A 316 6.97 -10.23 -13.10
N TRP A 317 5.86 -10.96 -13.09
CA TRP A 317 4.83 -10.81 -12.04
C TRP A 317 5.34 -11.24 -10.65
N GLU A 318 6.26 -12.19 -10.61
CA GLU A 318 6.84 -12.77 -9.40
C GLU A 318 8.11 -12.06 -8.91
N GLU A 319 8.78 -11.29 -9.79
CA GLU A 319 10.06 -10.65 -9.50
C GLU A 319 10.06 -9.77 -8.23
N PRO A 320 9.00 -8.98 -7.93
CA PRO A 320 8.95 -8.22 -6.69
C PRO A 320 9.15 -9.06 -5.42
N ALA A 321 8.57 -10.26 -5.39
CA ALA A 321 8.67 -11.15 -4.23
C ALA A 321 10.04 -11.81 -4.12
N GLU A 322 10.65 -12.19 -5.25
CA GLU A 322 12.03 -12.69 -5.27
C GLU A 322 13.01 -11.66 -4.71
N ARG A 323 12.89 -10.41 -5.18
CA ARG A 323 13.79 -9.32 -4.80
C ARG A 323 13.56 -8.85 -3.37
N VAL A 324 12.31 -8.76 -2.89
CA VAL A 324 12.04 -8.35 -1.50
C VAL A 324 12.57 -9.41 -0.50
N VAL A 325 12.46 -10.70 -0.82
CA VAL A 325 13.03 -11.77 0.02
C VAL A 325 14.55 -11.66 0.10
N ALA A 326 15.21 -11.51 -1.06
CA ALA A 326 16.67 -11.36 -1.11
C ALA A 326 17.14 -10.10 -0.36
N ALA A 327 16.44 -8.98 -0.53
CA ALA A 327 16.74 -7.72 0.14
C ALA A 327 16.51 -7.81 1.66
N ALA A 328 15.41 -8.43 2.10
CA ALA A 328 15.10 -8.62 3.51
C ALA A 328 16.16 -9.50 4.19
N GLN A 329 16.58 -10.59 3.53
CA GLN A 329 17.66 -11.44 4.03
C GLN A 329 19.00 -10.68 4.12
N ALA A 330 19.36 -9.92 3.09
CA ALA A 330 20.62 -9.16 3.06
C ALA A 330 20.67 -8.06 4.12
N LEU A 331 19.52 -7.48 4.47
CA LEU A 331 19.40 -6.36 5.40
C LEU A 331 18.94 -6.75 6.81
N GLY A 332 18.68 -8.05 7.05
CA GLY A 332 18.21 -8.55 8.35
C GLY A 332 16.78 -8.14 8.73
N ALA A 333 15.93 -7.83 7.75
CA ALA A 333 14.53 -7.46 8.00
C ALA A 333 13.64 -8.70 8.13
N ARG A 334 12.76 -8.72 9.15
CA ARG A 334 11.73 -9.76 9.27
C ARG A 334 10.64 -9.54 8.23
N LEU A 335 10.16 -10.63 7.63
CA LEU A 335 9.27 -10.58 6.48
C LEU A 335 8.13 -11.60 6.63
N ALA A 336 6.90 -11.19 6.31
CA ALA A 336 5.77 -12.08 6.12
C ALA A 336 5.32 -12.07 4.65
N VAL A 337 5.39 -13.21 3.98
CA VAL A 337 4.92 -13.40 2.58
C VAL A 337 3.80 -14.44 2.51
N PRO A 338 2.65 -14.21 3.18
CA PRO A 338 1.53 -15.15 3.14
C PRO A 338 0.99 -15.32 1.71
N ARG A 339 0.33 -16.44 1.44
CA ARG A 339 -0.56 -16.54 0.27
C ARG A 339 -1.68 -15.51 0.43
N PRO A 340 -2.17 -14.88 -0.66
CA PRO A 340 -3.30 -13.97 -0.54
C PRO A 340 -4.49 -14.65 0.13
N GLY A 341 -5.09 -13.96 1.09
CA GLY A 341 -6.19 -14.39 1.94
C GLY A 341 -5.78 -15.08 3.23
N LYS A 342 -4.52 -15.53 3.39
CA LYS A 342 -4.10 -16.24 4.61
C LYS A 342 -3.95 -15.24 5.76
N PRO A 343 -4.76 -15.33 6.83
CA PRO A 343 -4.61 -14.46 7.99
C PRO A 343 -3.37 -14.86 8.81
N PHE A 344 -2.76 -13.88 9.45
CA PHE A 344 -1.68 -14.09 10.43
C PHE A 344 -1.63 -12.95 11.45
N GLU A 345 -1.01 -13.21 12.60
CA GLU A 345 -0.73 -12.20 13.62
C GLU A 345 0.73 -11.75 13.50
N PRO A 346 1.06 -10.45 13.43
CA PRO A 346 2.45 -9.99 13.29
C PRO A 346 3.40 -10.44 14.41
N ALA A 347 2.88 -10.68 15.61
CA ALA A 347 3.63 -11.21 16.74
C ALA A 347 4.13 -12.65 16.51
N ASP A 348 3.42 -13.44 15.69
CA ASP A 348 3.77 -14.83 15.34
C ASP A 348 3.57 -15.05 13.83
N PRO A 349 4.44 -14.47 12.99
CA PRO A 349 4.27 -14.51 11.55
C PRO A 349 4.58 -15.91 11.01
N PRO A 350 3.91 -16.35 9.94
CA PRO A 350 4.23 -17.62 9.31
C PRO A 350 5.64 -17.60 8.75
N ALA A 351 6.33 -18.74 8.81
CA ALA A 351 7.62 -18.91 8.16
C ALA A 351 7.53 -18.53 6.66
N PRO A 352 8.48 -17.73 6.12
CA PRO A 352 8.45 -17.31 4.73
C PRO A 352 8.48 -18.53 3.80
N ARG A 353 7.49 -18.63 2.90
CA ARG A 353 7.46 -19.66 1.85
C ARG A 353 7.38 -18.99 0.49
N LEU A 354 8.22 -19.43 -0.45
CA LEU A 354 8.29 -18.91 -1.82
C LEU A 354 7.20 -19.52 -2.71
N TRP A 355 5.94 -19.46 -2.27
CA TRP A 355 4.81 -20.18 -2.87
C TRP A 355 4.54 -19.79 -4.34
N TRP A 356 4.93 -18.58 -4.76
CA TRP A 356 4.76 -18.10 -6.12
C TRP A 356 5.62 -18.87 -7.13
N ARG A 357 6.76 -19.41 -6.69
CA ARG A 357 7.65 -20.21 -7.56
C ARG A 357 6.96 -21.44 -8.15
N ALA A 358 5.96 -21.99 -7.44
CA ALA A 358 5.19 -23.14 -7.91
C ALA A 358 4.39 -22.85 -9.19
N VAL A 359 4.13 -21.58 -9.51
CA VAL A 359 3.32 -21.15 -10.67
C VAL A 359 4.02 -20.06 -11.49
N ALA A 360 5.31 -19.84 -11.26
CA ALA A 360 6.12 -18.90 -12.03
C ALA A 360 6.79 -19.62 -13.19
N ALA A 361 6.96 -18.92 -14.31
CA ALA A 361 7.79 -19.37 -15.44
C ALA A 361 9.28 -19.07 -15.14
N LEU A 362 9.77 -19.50 -13.98
CA LEU A 362 11.17 -19.33 -13.62
C LEU A 362 12.03 -20.27 -14.48
N PRO A 363 13.17 -19.80 -15.02
CA PRO A 363 14.21 -20.72 -15.47
C PRO A 363 14.52 -21.71 -14.34
N ARG A 364 14.67 -23.01 -14.64
CA ARG A 364 15.11 -23.99 -13.64
C ARG A 364 16.49 -23.58 -13.14
N ASP A 365 16.52 -22.91 -12.00
CA ASP A 365 17.72 -22.74 -11.18
C ASP A 365 17.55 -23.67 -9.98
N ASP A 366 18.38 -24.70 -9.91
CA ASP A 366 18.28 -25.81 -8.96
C ASP A 366 18.71 -25.39 -7.53
N ARG A 367 18.92 -24.09 -7.31
CA ARG A 367 19.24 -23.52 -6.00
C ARG A 367 17.96 -23.27 -5.22
N GLU A 368 17.63 -24.20 -4.34
CA GLU A 368 16.72 -23.94 -3.23
C GLU A 368 17.26 -22.73 -2.45
N LEU A 369 16.55 -21.60 -2.54
CA LEU A 369 16.77 -20.49 -1.61
C LEU A 369 16.17 -20.95 -0.29
N LEU A 370 16.96 -21.69 0.48
CA LEU A 370 16.72 -21.98 1.88
C LEU A 370 16.69 -20.65 2.61
N VAL A 371 15.50 -20.19 2.98
CA VAL A 371 15.33 -19.06 3.90
C VAL A 371 15.87 -19.55 5.26
N PRO A 372 16.98 -19.00 5.79
CA PRO A 372 17.54 -19.49 7.04
C PRO A 372 16.54 -19.32 8.19
N ASP A 373 16.52 -20.26 9.14
CA ASP A 373 15.59 -20.30 10.29
C ASP A 373 15.57 -18.99 11.12
N GLY A 374 16.58 -18.14 11.01
CA GLY A 374 16.69 -16.86 11.70
C GLY A 374 15.65 -15.79 11.34
N LEU A 375 14.85 -15.98 10.28
CA LEU A 375 13.72 -15.09 9.96
C LEU A 375 12.41 -15.48 10.67
N ALA A 376 12.37 -16.67 11.31
CA ALA A 376 11.19 -17.22 11.98
C ALA A 376 11.19 -17.06 13.51
N GLY A 377 12.23 -16.48 14.12
CA GLY A 377 12.18 -16.02 15.50
C GLY A 377 13.42 -16.31 16.34
N ALA A 378 13.74 -15.35 17.22
CA ALA A 378 14.35 -15.62 18.51
C ALA A 378 13.86 -14.55 19.50
N ALA A 379 12.92 -14.93 20.35
CA ALA A 379 12.73 -14.26 21.63
C ALA A 379 14.00 -14.47 22.46
N GLY A 380 14.65 -13.39 22.87
CA GLY A 380 15.85 -13.46 23.70
C GLY A 380 16.69 -12.20 23.67
N HIS A 381 16.23 -11.13 24.34
CA HIS A 381 17.13 -10.07 24.76
C HIS A 381 18.08 -10.62 25.85
N PRO A 382 19.42 -10.53 25.70
CA PRO A 382 20.30 -10.63 26.85
C PRO A 382 20.19 -9.31 27.65
N PRO A 383 20.31 -9.34 28.99
CA PRO A 383 20.21 -8.14 29.80
C PRO A 383 21.40 -7.22 29.50
N VAL A 384 21.09 -5.96 29.18
CA VAL A 384 22.06 -4.87 29.15
C VAL A 384 22.58 -4.67 30.58
N ARG A 385 23.86 -4.99 30.81
CA ARG A 385 24.55 -4.53 32.03
C ARG A 385 24.76 -3.02 31.92
N PRO A 386 24.46 -2.22 32.96
CA PRO A 386 24.80 -0.82 32.96
C PRO A 386 26.33 -0.69 33.02
N GLN A 387 26.91 0.02 32.05
CA GLN A 387 28.29 0.49 32.15
C GLN A 387 28.36 1.49 33.30
N GLY A 388 29.29 1.20 34.22
CA GLY A 388 29.52 1.95 35.44
C GLY A 388 29.91 3.40 35.19
N ALA A 389 29.54 4.21 36.17
CA ALA A 389 29.90 5.60 36.34
C ALA A 389 31.43 5.79 36.33
N ALA A 390 31.83 6.97 35.88
CA ALA A 390 33.18 7.48 35.93
C ALA A 390 33.79 7.38 37.33
N GLU A 391 34.96 6.75 37.42
CA GLU A 391 35.89 6.92 38.53
C GLU A 391 36.59 8.28 38.35
N ASP A 392 36.19 9.24 39.18
CA ASP A 392 36.99 10.41 39.55
C ASP A 392 37.48 10.13 40.97
N ASP A 393 38.77 9.84 41.13
CA ASP A 393 39.43 9.79 42.43
C ASP A 393 40.90 10.22 42.28
N GLY A 394 41.11 11.51 42.49
CA GLY A 394 42.00 12.02 43.54
C GLY A 394 43.39 11.39 43.69
N VAL A 395 44.40 12.14 43.24
CA VAL A 395 45.80 12.02 43.67
C VAL A 395 45.94 12.35 45.17
N PRO A 396 46.80 11.63 45.91
CA PRO A 396 47.53 12.25 47.01
C PRO A 396 49.06 12.15 46.84
N VAL A 397 49.70 13.28 47.16
CA VAL A 397 51.14 13.57 47.37
C VAL A 397 52.01 13.77 46.13
#